data_AF-A0A814ZH86-F1
#
_entry.id   AF-A0A814ZH86-F1
#
_cell.length_a   1.000
_cell.length_b   1.000
_cell.length_c   1.000
_cell.angle_alpha   90.00
_cell.angle_beta   90.00
_cell.angle_gamma   90.00
#
_symmetry.space_group_name_H-M   'P 1'
#
loop_
_entity.id
_entity.type
_entity.pdbx_description
1 polymer ?
#
loop_
_entity_poly.entity_id
_entity_poly.type
_entity_poly.pdbx_seq_one_letter_code
_entity_poly.pdbx_strand_id
1 'polypeptide(L)'
;MLKRPSTIFYDNTPLHLAMKGNCRSFIASKCVQKYVDNECTRFFVNESLFIVSKIFLCLDLIIWYVRTSHLFAAYEKFGPKLFMIFNTMRDLLFFICFIMIFLYGFAVASWSLIDTTNQVLWNYNNDGTLYNVSTANSGNDLWTWQTIRDVTNYDIWKVFGQVDPIDGNNSLSDVAFALAILFVAIANVLLLNVLVALFNLTIQNVQDQSHELWRYQRFLLVSEYRDKPFLPPPFNFLYYLFIFIGYLIRLLMTIYRKYRHRISVTGDVPPIERIAIEQNSIQEDEFKITDAMQRESAIADDYWRYTLKYRKKDQMEIALHDIEQKLHDVRQQLDVITHNRSNNSHSYQLSNDVQDSLQLED
;
A
#
# COMPACT_ATOMS: atom_id res chain seq x y z
N MET A 1 -24.77 9.19 20.77
CA MET A 1 -24.29 8.96 19.39
C MET A 1 -22.92 9.62 19.24
N LEU A 2 -21.86 8.94 19.65
CA LEU A 2 -20.50 9.42 19.44
C LEU A 2 -20.00 8.85 18.12
N LYS A 3 -19.68 9.76 17.20
CA LYS A 3 -19.14 9.49 15.88
C LYS A 3 -17.87 8.65 16.07
N ARG A 4 -17.87 7.40 15.59
CA ARG A 4 -16.64 6.59 15.47
C ARG A 4 -15.59 7.51 14.83
N PRO A 5 -14.38 7.69 15.38
CA PRO A 5 -13.27 8.11 14.53
C PRO A 5 -13.27 7.09 13.40
N SER A 6 -13.45 7.59 12.19
CA SER A 6 -13.80 6.80 11.02
C SER A 6 -12.86 5.61 10.90
N THR A 7 -13.36 4.42 11.19
CA THR A 7 -12.73 3.15 10.76
C THR A 7 -12.44 3.19 9.25
N ILE A 8 -13.19 4.01 8.51
CA ILE A 8 -13.00 4.36 7.09
C ILE A 8 -11.62 5.01 6.82
N PHE A 9 -11.04 5.80 7.72
CA PHE A 9 -9.73 6.45 7.47
C PHE A 9 -8.58 5.45 7.61
N TYR A 10 -8.66 4.54 8.58
CA TYR A 10 -7.64 3.53 8.84
C TYR A 10 -7.74 2.30 7.91
N ASP A 11 -8.96 1.87 7.57
CA ASP A 11 -9.21 0.84 6.54
C ASP A 11 -8.78 1.30 5.14
N ASN A 12 -8.74 2.61 4.90
CA ASN A 12 -8.34 3.21 3.63
C ASN A 12 -6.89 3.75 3.60
N THR A 13 -6.04 3.33 4.54
CA THR A 13 -4.62 3.65 4.41
C THR A 13 -4.09 3.11 3.07
N PRO A 14 -3.34 3.92 2.29
CA PRO A 14 -2.86 3.51 0.97
C PRO A 14 -2.14 2.17 0.98
N LEU A 15 -1.41 1.85 2.05
CA LEU A 15 -0.76 0.55 2.23
C LEU A 15 -1.76 -0.60 2.39
N HIS A 16 -2.85 -0.41 3.15
CA HIS A 16 -3.89 -1.42 3.34
C HIS A 16 -4.79 -1.58 2.10
N LEU A 17 -5.07 -0.49 1.37
CA LEU A 17 -5.69 -0.55 0.04
C LEU A 17 -4.77 -1.19 -1.00
N ALA A 18 -3.46 -0.95 -0.94
CA ALA A 18 -2.47 -1.67 -1.74
C ALA A 18 -2.42 -3.15 -1.34
N MET A 19 -2.61 -3.52 -0.06
CA MET A 19 -2.75 -4.91 0.36
C MET A 19 -4.01 -5.59 -0.21
N LYS A 20 -5.19 -4.94 -0.10
CA LYS A 20 -6.45 -5.44 -0.68
C LYS A 20 -6.41 -5.49 -2.21
N GLY A 21 -5.82 -4.47 -2.84
CA GLY A 21 -5.56 -4.39 -4.28
C GLY A 21 -4.57 -5.47 -4.74
N ASN A 22 -3.53 -5.76 -3.95
CA ASN A 22 -2.55 -6.80 -4.25
C ASN A 22 -3.10 -8.23 -4.12
N CYS A 23 -4.14 -8.47 -3.32
CA CYS A 23 -4.87 -9.74 -3.39
C CYS A 23 -5.63 -9.89 -4.72
N ARG A 24 -6.16 -8.80 -5.27
CA ARG A 24 -6.76 -8.79 -6.62
C ARG A 24 -5.69 -8.90 -7.72
N SER A 25 -4.54 -8.25 -7.58
CA SER A 25 -3.39 -8.43 -8.49
C SER A 25 -2.77 -9.82 -8.38
N PHE A 26 -2.78 -10.47 -7.22
CA PHE A 26 -2.35 -11.88 -7.07
C PHE A 26 -3.32 -12.85 -7.74
N ILE A 27 -4.63 -12.58 -7.67
CA ILE A 27 -5.63 -13.34 -8.43
C ILE A 27 -5.46 -13.08 -9.93
N ALA A 28 -5.23 -11.83 -10.35
CA ALA A 28 -4.96 -11.49 -11.74
C ALA A 28 -3.65 -12.10 -12.26
N SER A 29 -2.58 -12.07 -11.46
CA SER A 29 -1.28 -12.71 -11.72
C SER A 29 -1.41 -14.22 -11.81
N LYS A 30 -2.18 -14.87 -10.92
CA LYS A 30 -2.52 -16.30 -11.05
C LYS A 30 -3.38 -16.61 -12.26
N CYS A 31 -4.29 -15.72 -12.66
CA CYS A 31 -5.06 -15.88 -13.90
C CYS A 31 -4.18 -15.72 -15.13
N VAL A 32 -3.25 -14.76 -15.14
CA VAL A 32 -2.26 -14.55 -16.19
C VAL A 32 -1.30 -15.73 -16.24
N GLN A 33 -0.81 -16.22 -15.11
CA GLN A 33 0.07 -17.38 -15.04
C GLN A 33 -0.64 -18.66 -15.44
N LYS A 34 -1.92 -18.84 -15.07
CA LYS A 34 -2.74 -19.97 -15.54
C LYS A 34 -3.07 -19.87 -17.03
N TYR A 35 -3.22 -18.66 -17.57
CA TYR A 35 -3.40 -18.41 -19.00
C TYR A 35 -2.10 -18.71 -19.76
N VAL A 36 -0.96 -18.25 -19.26
CA VAL A 36 0.38 -18.56 -19.77
C VAL A 36 0.67 -20.05 -19.67
N ASP A 37 0.37 -20.74 -18.57
CA ASP A 37 0.60 -22.18 -18.40
C ASP A 37 -0.31 -23.04 -19.28
N ASN A 38 -1.59 -22.67 -19.45
CA ASN A 38 -2.51 -23.36 -20.37
C ASN A 38 -2.07 -23.19 -21.82
N GLU A 39 -1.64 -21.99 -22.21
CA GLU A 39 -1.11 -21.73 -23.54
C GLU A 39 0.30 -22.33 -23.71
N CYS A 40 1.10 -22.46 -22.65
CA CYS A 40 2.45 -23.05 -22.66
C CYS A 40 2.44 -24.50 -23.17
N THR A 41 1.31 -25.20 -23.03
CA THR A 41 1.11 -26.54 -23.61
C THR A 41 0.82 -26.51 -25.12
N ARG A 42 0.47 -25.35 -25.70
CA ARG A 42 0.31 -25.07 -27.14
C ARG A 42 1.48 -24.27 -27.74
N PHE A 43 2.50 -23.92 -26.96
CA PHE A 43 3.44 -22.82 -27.19
C PHE A 43 4.55 -23.04 -28.23
N PHE A 44 4.55 -24.13 -28.98
CA PHE A 44 5.55 -24.31 -30.03
C PHE A 44 5.20 -23.61 -31.36
N VAL A 45 4.11 -22.84 -31.45
CA VAL A 45 3.55 -22.45 -32.77
C VAL A 45 3.51 -20.94 -33.08
N ASN A 46 3.51 -20.01 -32.11
CA ASN A 46 3.34 -18.57 -32.39
C ASN A 46 4.34 -17.65 -31.66
N GLU A 47 5.24 -16.99 -32.40
CA GLU A 47 6.25 -16.06 -31.86
C GLU A 47 5.65 -14.82 -31.16
N SER A 48 4.50 -14.32 -31.64
CA SER A 48 3.85 -13.12 -31.09
C SER A 48 3.34 -13.33 -29.66
N LEU A 49 2.79 -14.50 -29.35
CA LEU A 49 2.29 -14.85 -28.01
C LEU A 49 3.43 -14.97 -26.99
N PHE A 50 4.62 -15.40 -27.42
CA PHE A 50 5.82 -15.45 -26.57
C PHE A 50 6.31 -14.06 -26.16
N ILE A 51 6.27 -13.09 -27.07
CA ILE A 51 6.67 -11.71 -26.78
C ILE A 51 5.69 -11.11 -25.76
N VAL A 52 4.40 -11.30 -25.99
CA VAL A 52 3.34 -10.80 -25.09
C VAL A 52 3.47 -11.42 -23.69
N SER A 53 3.66 -12.74 -23.58
CA SER A 53 3.81 -13.41 -22.28
C SER A 53 5.06 -12.95 -21.53
N LYS A 54 6.16 -12.69 -22.23
CA LYS A 54 7.37 -12.09 -21.64
C LYS A 54 7.12 -10.70 -21.07
N ILE A 55 6.41 -9.82 -21.79
CA ILE A 55 6.06 -8.49 -21.30
C ILE A 55 5.23 -8.59 -20.02
N PHE A 56 4.21 -9.45 -20.01
CA PHE A 56 3.38 -9.67 -18.82
C PHE A 56 4.18 -10.22 -17.63
N LEU A 57 5.11 -11.15 -17.87
CA LEU A 57 5.99 -11.67 -16.83
C LEU A 57 6.90 -10.58 -16.24
N CYS A 58 7.45 -9.71 -17.09
CA CYS A 58 8.27 -8.57 -16.62
C CYS A 58 7.44 -7.58 -15.79
N LEU A 59 6.20 -7.28 -16.20
CA LEU A 59 5.29 -6.42 -15.43
C LEU A 59 4.89 -7.07 -14.11
N ASP A 60 4.63 -8.38 -14.10
CA ASP A 60 4.33 -9.13 -12.87
C ASP A 60 5.51 -9.09 -11.90
N LEU A 61 6.74 -9.24 -12.39
CA LEU A 61 7.95 -9.14 -11.57
C LEU A 61 8.07 -7.76 -10.89
N ILE A 62 7.74 -6.68 -11.58
CA ILE A 62 7.73 -5.32 -10.99
C ILE A 62 6.70 -5.24 -9.86
N ILE A 63 5.49 -5.79 -10.06
CA ILE A 63 4.46 -5.85 -9.02
C ILE A 63 4.95 -6.66 -7.81
N TRP A 64 5.66 -7.77 -8.04
CA TRP A 64 6.28 -8.57 -6.99
C TRP A 64 7.34 -7.79 -6.21
N TYR A 65 8.20 -6.99 -6.87
CA TYR A 65 9.15 -6.12 -6.16
C TYR A 65 8.46 -5.06 -5.30
N VAL A 66 7.40 -4.43 -5.82
CA VAL A 66 6.57 -3.50 -5.03
C VAL A 66 5.96 -4.22 -3.84
N ARG A 67 5.52 -5.48 -4.00
CA ARG A 67 5.02 -6.30 -2.88
C ARG A 67 6.12 -6.62 -1.86
N THR A 68 7.35 -6.89 -2.29
CA THR A 68 8.48 -7.14 -1.39
C THR A 68 8.80 -5.94 -0.49
N SER A 69 8.47 -4.71 -0.92
CA SER A 69 8.61 -3.51 -0.07
C SER A 69 7.88 -3.61 1.28
N HIS A 70 6.79 -4.40 1.33
CA HIS A 70 6.06 -4.69 2.56
C HIS A 70 6.89 -5.43 3.61
N LEU A 71 7.87 -6.25 3.19
CA LEU A 71 8.80 -6.89 4.13
C LEU A 71 9.66 -5.83 4.84
N PHE A 72 10.10 -4.81 4.10
CA PHE A 72 10.85 -3.69 4.67
C PHE A 72 9.98 -2.80 5.58
N ALA A 73 8.66 -2.80 5.38
CA ALA A 73 7.71 -2.11 6.25
C ALA A 73 7.72 -2.66 7.70
N ALA A 74 8.10 -3.93 7.89
CA ALA A 74 8.19 -4.55 9.20
C ALA A 74 9.43 -4.08 10.00
N TYR A 75 10.46 -3.57 9.33
CA TYR A 75 11.70 -3.16 9.96
C TYR A 75 11.56 -1.79 10.63
N GLU A 76 12.02 -1.67 11.88
CA GLU A 76 11.77 -0.50 12.73
C GLU A 76 12.32 0.82 12.17
N LYS A 77 13.49 0.82 11.53
CA LYS A 77 14.09 2.05 10.99
C LYS A 77 13.61 2.42 9.58
N PHE A 78 13.11 1.44 8.83
CA PHE A 78 12.70 1.61 7.42
C PHE A 78 11.19 1.75 7.27
N GLY A 79 10.41 1.10 8.13
CA GLY A 79 8.96 1.04 8.04
C GLY A 79 8.26 2.39 8.09
N PRO A 80 8.53 3.27 9.07
CA PRO A 80 7.92 4.61 9.12
C PRO A 80 8.23 5.44 7.87
N LYS A 81 9.48 5.38 7.38
CA LYS A 81 9.91 6.09 6.17
C LYS A 81 9.21 5.59 4.91
N LEU A 82 9.09 4.27 4.78
CA LEU A 82 8.42 3.63 3.65
C LEU A 82 6.91 3.97 3.63
N PHE A 83 6.28 3.94 4.81
CA PHE A 83 4.88 4.32 4.96
C PHE A 83 4.64 5.80 4.61
N MET A 84 5.52 6.68 5.08
CA MET A 84 5.50 8.10 4.72
C MET A 84 5.60 8.31 3.21
N ILE A 85 6.52 7.62 2.52
CA ILE A 85 6.67 7.70 1.06
C ILE A 85 5.36 7.28 0.37
N PHE A 86 4.79 6.13 0.69
CA PHE A 86 3.58 5.66 0.02
C PHE A 86 2.36 6.55 0.24
N ASN A 87 2.24 7.13 1.44
CA ASN A 87 1.16 8.08 1.72
C ASN A 87 1.34 9.36 0.89
N THR A 88 2.55 9.88 0.85
CA THR A 88 2.92 11.12 0.15
C THR A 88 2.87 10.98 -1.38
N MET A 89 3.18 9.80 -1.93
CA MET A 89 3.17 9.54 -3.38
C MET A 89 1.78 9.71 -4.00
N ARG A 90 0.70 9.48 -3.26
CA ARG A 90 -0.67 9.69 -3.77
C ARG A 90 -0.95 11.16 -4.04
N ASP A 91 -0.56 12.02 -3.11
CA ASP A 91 -0.80 13.45 -3.20
C ASP A 91 0.11 14.09 -4.27
N LEU A 92 1.33 13.57 -4.41
CA LEU A 92 2.30 14.02 -5.42
C LEU A 92 2.03 13.48 -6.81
N LEU A 93 1.26 12.40 -6.97
CA LEU A 93 0.95 11.84 -8.29
C LEU A 93 0.30 12.90 -9.19
N PHE A 94 -0.62 13.70 -8.64
CA PHE A 94 -1.25 14.79 -9.39
C PHE A 94 -0.24 15.83 -9.87
N PHE A 95 0.74 16.17 -9.03
CA PHE A 95 1.77 17.13 -9.37
C PHE A 95 2.78 16.57 -10.38
N ILE A 96 3.15 15.29 -10.25
CA ILE A 96 3.97 14.58 -11.24
C ILE A 96 3.24 14.53 -12.59
N CYS A 97 1.94 14.26 -12.63
CA CYS A 97 1.15 14.33 -13.85
C CYS A 97 1.18 15.72 -14.49
N PHE A 98 1.08 16.79 -13.69
CA PHE A 98 1.21 18.17 -14.17
C PHE A 98 2.58 18.42 -14.80
N ILE A 99 3.67 17.98 -14.15
CA ILE A 99 5.02 18.05 -14.71
C ILE A 99 5.09 17.27 -16.04
N MET A 100 4.57 16.05 -16.10
CA MET A 100 4.61 15.23 -17.31
C MET A 100 3.88 15.88 -18.49
N ILE A 101 2.74 16.55 -18.25
CA ILE A 101 2.03 17.31 -19.29
C ILE A 101 2.90 18.44 -19.82
N PHE A 102 3.56 19.19 -18.93
CA PHE A 102 4.45 20.27 -19.32
C PHE A 102 5.68 19.77 -20.10
N LEU A 103 6.32 18.70 -19.62
CA LEU A 103 7.46 18.06 -20.28
C LEU A 103 7.08 17.55 -21.68
N TYR A 104 5.92 16.91 -21.81
CA TYR A 104 5.47 16.36 -23.09
C TYR A 104 5.10 17.46 -24.09
N GLY A 105 4.41 18.52 -23.65
CA GLY A 105 4.08 19.65 -24.52
C GLY A 105 5.33 20.32 -25.11
N PHE A 106 6.38 20.42 -24.30
CA PHE A 106 7.66 20.97 -24.74
C PHE A 106 8.42 20.01 -25.68
N ALA A 107 8.44 18.72 -25.37
CA ALA A 107 9.10 17.70 -26.19
C ALA A 107 8.48 17.64 -27.61
N VAL A 108 7.15 17.68 -27.69
CA VAL A 108 6.43 17.71 -28.98
C VAL A 108 6.78 18.98 -29.77
N ALA A 109 6.85 20.14 -29.10
CA ALA A 109 7.18 21.41 -29.76
C ALA A 109 8.61 21.44 -30.31
N SER A 110 9.59 20.94 -29.54
CA SER A 110 10.99 20.87 -29.95
C SER A 110 11.21 19.86 -31.08
N TRP A 111 10.60 18.67 -30.95
CA TRP A 111 10.64 17.64 -31.99
C TRP A 111 10.06 18.16 -33.31
N SER A 112 8.95 18.91 -33.27
CA SER A 112 8.34 19.50 -34.45
C SER A 112 9.24 20.52 -35.17
N LEU A 113 10.21 21.14 -34.49
CA LEU A 113 11.14 22.09 -35.10
C LEU A 113 12.34 21.40 -35.77
N ILE A 114 12.73 20.23 -35.26
CA ILE A 114 13.91 19.48 -35.70
C ILE A 114 13.55 18.49 -36.78
N ASP A 115 12.34 17.93 -36.74
CA ASP A 115 11.88 17.00 -37.75
C ASP A 115 11.62 17.70 -39.09
N THR A 116 12.66 17.80 -39.90
CA THR A 116 12.57 18.24 -41.30
C THR A 116 12.19 17.10 -42.25
N THR A 117 12.00 15.87 -41.77
CA THR A 117 11.74 14.71 -42.63
C THR A 117 10.31 14.69 -43.19
N ASN A 118 9.38 15.40 -42.55
CA ASN A 118 8.01 15.58 -43.02
C ASN A 118 7.82 16.71 -44.05
N GLN A 119 8.91 17.33 -44.54
CA GLN A 119 8.81 18.33 -45.61
C GLN A 119 8.55 17.64 -46.95
N VAL A 120 7.37 17.89 -47.54
CA VAL A 120 7.06 17.47 -48.92
C VAL A 120 7.91 18.31 -49.88
N LEU A 121 9.07 17.78 -50.25
CA LEU A 121 9.92 18.38 -51.27
C LEU A 121 9.37 17.98 -52.65
N TRP A 122 8.93 18.97 -53.43
CA TRP A 122 8.53 18.76 -54.82
C TRP A 122 9.76 18.85 -55.70
N ASN A 123 10.20 17.73 -56.28
CA ASN A 123 11.25 17.72 -57.29
C ASN A 123 10.64 17.67 -58.69
N TYR A 124 11.33 18.29 -59.63
CA TYR A 124 11.01 18.19 -61.05
C TYR A 124 11.82 17.04 -61.64
N ASN A 125 11.15 16.13 -62.35
CA ASN A 125 11.87 15.21 -63.22
C ASN A 125 12.54 15.98 -64.36
N ASN A 126 13.56 15.38 -64.99
CA ASN A 126 14.17 15.92 -66.22
C ASN A 126 13.15 16.12 -67.36
N ASP A 127 12.00 15.46 -67.27
CA ASP A 127 10.88 15.54 -68.22
C ASP A 127 9.84 16.61 -67.84
N GLY A 128 10.10 17.43 -66.82
CA GLY A 128 9.22 18.52 -66.37
C GLY A 128 8.00 18.10 -65.56
N THR A 129 7.84 16.81 -65.27
CA THR A 129 6.76 16.31 -64.40
C THR A 129 7.09 16.55 -62.93
N LEU A 130 6.13 17.11 -62.19
CA LEU A 130 6.22 17.34 -60.75
C LEU A 130 6.05 16.01 -60.02
N TYR A 131 7.00 15.65 -59.17
CA TYR A 131 6.83 14.50 -58.28
C TYR A 131 7.32 14.82 -56.87
N ASN A 132 6.63 14.24 -55.91
CA ASN A 132 6.87 14.43 -54.49
C ASN A 132 8.01 13.49 -54.11
N VAL A 133 9.19 14.03 -53.80
CA VAL A 133 10.21 13.28 -53.07
C VAL A 133 9.89 13.47 -51.60
N SER A 134 8.99 12.63 -51.10
CA SER A 134 8.98 12.35 -49.67
C SER A 134 10.27 11.61 -49.37
N THR A 135 11.33 12.34 -49.00
CA THR A 135 12.61 11.78 -48.61
C THR A 135 12.37 10.75 -47.52
N ALA A 136 12.57 9.46 -47.87
CA ALA A 136 12.71 8.32 -47.00
C ALA A 136 11.89 8.35 -45.69
N ASN A 137 10.61 7.98 -45.79
CA ASN A 137 9.80 7.18 -44.84
C ASN A 137 8.30 7.41 -45.10
N SER A 138 7.88 7.40 -46.38
CA SER A 138 6.46 7.40 -46.73
C SER A 138 5.85 6.03 -46.42
N GLY A 139 5.56 5.81 -45.15
CA GLY A 139 4.73 4.75 -44.65
C GLY A 139 3.95 5.30 -43.46
N ASN A 140 2.92 6.11 -43.71
CA ASN A 140 1.72 6.27 -42.87
C ASN A 140 1.86 6.35 -41.33
N ASP A 141 2.96 6.86 -40.81
CA ASP A 141 3.29 6.76 -39.38
C ASP A 141 3.40 8.16 -38.73
N LEU A 142 2.44 9.05 -39.03
CA LEU A 142 2.39 10.38 -38.43
C LEU A 142 2.30 10.36 -36.88
N TRP A 143 1.97 9.21 -36.29
CA TRP A 143 1.84 9.01 -34.84
C TRP A 143 2.16 7.56 -34.41
N THR A 144 3.20 6.91 -34.96
CA THR A 144 3.57 5.59 -34.43
C THR A 144 4.34 5.67 -33.12
N TRP A 145 4.38 4.52 -32.44
CA TRP A 145 5.19 4.30 -31.24
C TRP A 145 6.64 4.72 -31.42
N GLN A 146 7.17 4.72 -32.65
CA GLN A 146 8.51 5.19 -32.96
C GLN A 146 8.62 6.70 -32.79
N THR A 147 7.72 7.49 -33.39
CA THR A 147 7.67 8.95 -33.21
C THR A 147 7.49 9.34 -31.75
N ILE A 148 6.58 8.68 -31.02
CA ILE A 148 6.40 8.94 -29.58
C ILE A 148 7.69 8.60 -28.81
N ARG A 149 8.30 7.45 -29.09
CA ARG A 149 9.57 7.05 -28.45
C ARG A 149 10.67 8.06 -28.76
N ASP A 150 10.76 8.55 -29.98
CA ASP A 150 11.85 9.42 -30.43
C ASP A 150 11.66 10.84 -29.86
N VAL A 151 10.44 11.39 -29.83
CA VAL A 151 10.07 12.61 -29.09
C VAL A 151 10.42 12.48 -27.60
N THR A 152 10.05 11.35 -27.00
CA THR A 152 10.27 11.08 -25.56
C THR A 152 11.77 10.96 -25.27
N ASN A 153 12.51 10.25 -26.11
CA ASN A 153 13.94 10.02 -25.91
C ASN A 153 14.77 11.28 -26.14
N TYR A 154 14.36 12.12 -27.09
CA TYR A 154 15.13 13.28 -27.48
C TYR A 154 15.12 14.39 -26.43
N ASP A 155 13.99 14.70 -25.80
CA ASP A 155 13.89 15.84 -24.87
C ASP A 155 13.80 15.48 -23.39
N ILE A 156 13.28 14.31 -23.02
CA ILE A 156 13.22 13.93 -21.59
C ILE A 156 14.61 13.62 -21.05
N TRP A 157 15.48 12.97 -21.83
CA TRP A 157 16.86 12.69 -21.38
C TRP A 157 17.75 13.93 -21.31
N LYS A 158 17.41 15.00 -22.03
CA LYS A 158 18.09 16.30 -21.91
C LYS A 158 17.85 16.97 -20.56
N VAL A 159 16.69 16.76 -19.92
CA VAL A 159 16.43 17.23 -18.55
C VAL A 159 17.47 16.68 -17.57
N PHE A 160 17.94 15.45 -17.82
CA PHE A 160 18.98 14.76 -17.04
C PHE A 160 20.42 15.09 -17.49
N GLY A 161 20.60 16.06 -18.39
CA GLY A 161 21.91 16.58 -18.79
C GLY A 161 22.57 15.88 -19.99
N GLN A 162 21.85 14.97 -20.67
CA GLN A 162 22.35 14.35 -21.89
C GLN A 162 21.94 15.21 -23.10
N VAL A 163 22.85 16.07 -23.56
CA VAL A 163 22.62 16.92 -24.75
C VAL A 163 23.52 16.42 -25.86
N ASP A 164 22.94 15.67 -26.81
CA ASP A 164 23.63 15.37 -28.05
C ASP A 164 23.65 16.63 -28.93
N PRO A 165 24.79 16.97 -29.57
CA PRO A 165 24.87 18.10 -30.47
C PRO A 165 23.91 17.90 -31.66
N ILE A 166 23.14 18.94 -31.98
CA ILE A 166 22.22 18.92 -33.12
C ILE A 166 23.05 19.13 -34.39
N ASP A 167 23.29 18.05 -35.13
CA ASP A 167 23.97 18.10 -36.43
C ASP A 167 23.02 18.66 -37.50
N GLY A 168 22.93 19.99 -37.61
CA GLY A 168 22.13 20.64 -38.64
C GLY A 168 22.42 22.14 -38.75
N ASN A 169 22.89 22.59 -39.92
CA ASN A 169 23.25 23.98 -40.20
C ASN A 169 22.03 24.82 -40.66
N ASN A 170 20.91 24.71 -39.94
CA ASN A 170 19.63 25.34 -40.32
C ASN A 170 19.20 26.33 -39.23
N SER A 171 18.65 27.50 -39.59
CA SER A 171 18.19 28.48 -38.58
C SER A 171 17.10 27.96 -37.62
N LEU A 172 16.41 26.86 -37.97
CA LEU A 172 15.41 26.21 -37.14
C LEU A 172 16.04 25.33 -36.03
N SER A 173 17.22 24.74 -36.26
CA SER A 173 17.91 23.93 -35.24
C SER A 173 18.46 24.81 -34.12
N ASP A 174 18.92 26.03 -34.44
CA ASP A 174 19.34 27.02 -33.44
C ASP A 174 18.18 27.45 -32.53
N VAL A 175 16.99 27.65 -33.11
CA VAL A 175 15.78 27.97 -32.34
C VAL A 175 15.38 26.80 -31.45
N ALA A 176 15.41 25.57 -31.96
CA ALA A 176 15.12 24.38 -31.18
C ALA A 176 16.14 24.17 -30.04
N PHE A 177 17.42 24.46 -30.26
CA PHE A 177 18.46 24.41 -29.25
C PHE A 177 18.26 25.47 -28.16
N ALA A 178 17.98 26.71 -28.54
CA ALA A 178 17.68 27.79 -27.59
C ALA A 178 16.42 27.48 -26.76
N LEU A 179 15.39 26.94 -27.41
CA LEU A 179 14.17 26.47 -26.77
C LEU A 179 14.49 25.35 -25.76
N ALA A 180 15.30 24.36 -26.14
CA ALA A 180 15.69 23.26 -25.26
C ALA A 180 16.48 23.73 -24.03
N ILE A 181 17.38 24.72 -24.17
CA ILE A 181 18.07 25.33 -23.03
C ILE A 181 17.08 26.01 -22.08
N LEU A 182 16.15 26.80 -22.62
CA LEU A 182 15.11 27.45 -21.83
C LEU A 182 14.26 26.42 -21.06
N PHE A 183 13.93 25.30 -21.70
CA PHE A 183 13.20 24.21 -21.07
C PHE A 183 13.97 23.52 -19.96
N VAL A 184 15.22 23.12 -20.20
CA VAL A 184 16.05 22.51 -19.15
C VAL A 184 16.18 23.47 -17.97
N ALA A 185 16.32 24.78 -18.23
CA ALA A 185 16.32 25.79 -17.18
C ALA A 185 14.98 25.85 -16.43
N ILE A 186 13.83 25.92 -17.10
CA ILE A 186 12.52 25.95 -16.44
C ILE A 186 12.24 24.65 -15.68
N ALA A 187 12.56 23.50 -16.27
CA ALA A 187 12.36 22.19 -15.66
C ALA A 187 13.22 22.01 -14.41
N ASN A 188 14.52 22.34 -14.48
CA ASN A 188 15.45 22.11 -13.37
C ASN A 188 15.42 23.24 -12.32
N VAL A 189 15.23 24.50 -12.71
CA VAL A 189 15.21 25.64 -11.78
C VAL A 189 13.84 25.84 -11.14
N LEU A 190 12.75 25.61 -11.87
CA LEU A 190 11.40 25.88 -11.38
C LEU A 190 10.67 24.59 -11.02
N LEU A 191 10.44 23.69 -11.97
CA LEU A 191 9.54 22.55 -11.76
C LEU A 191 10.10 21.51 -10.76
N LEU A 192 11.37 21.11 -10.91
CA LEU A 192 12.00 20.13 -10.02
C LEU A 192 12.19 20.71 -8.61
N ASN A 193 12.59 21.97 -8.50
CA ASN A 193 12.76 22.62 -7.20
C ASN A 193 11.43 22.78 -6.45
N VAL A 194 10.34 23.10 -7.15
CA VAL A 194 9.00 23.12 -6.55
C VAL A 194 8.56 21.71 -6.17
N LEU A 195 8.82 20.69 -7.01
CA LEU A 195 8.54 19.29 -6.67
C LEU A 195 9.24 18.88 -5.36
N VAL A 196 10.54 19.19 -5.25
CA VAL A 196 11.34 18.86 -4.07
C VAL A 196 10.83 19.63 -2.85
N ALA A 197 10.44 20.91 -3.01
CA ALA A 197 9.87 21.70 -1.93
C ALA A 197 8.53 21.12 -1.44
N LEU A 198 7.63 20.74 -2.36
CA LEU A 198 6.36 20.09 -2.04
C LEU A 198 6.56 18.72 -1.40
N PHE A 199 7.55 17.95 -1.86
CA PHE A 199 7.93 16.67 -1.28
C PHE A 199 8.37 16.84 0.18
N ASN A 200 9.27 17.80 0.44
CA ASN A 200 9.77 18.08 1.78
C ASN A 200 8.66 18.58 2.72
N LEU A 201 7.80 19.48 2.25
CA LEU A 201 6.65 19.96 3.02
C LEU A 201 5.69 18.82 3.38
N THR A 202 5.37 17.96 2.42
CA THR A 202 4.45 16.84 2.65
C THR A 202 5.06 15.79 3.58
N ILE A 203 6.36 15.50 3.44
CA ILE A 203 7.10 14.62 4.35
C ILE A 203 7.00 15.13 5.79
N GLN A 204 7.27 16.42 6.01
CA GLN A 204 7.22 17.01 7.35
C GLN A 204 5.81 16.94 7.95
N ASN A 205 4.79 17.27 7.16
CA ASN A 205 3.39 17.20 7.61
C ASN A 205 2.94 15.76 7.94
N VAL A 206 3.42 14.76 7.19
CA VAL A 206 3.03 13.36 7.36
C VAL A 206 3.90 12.65 8.40
N GLN A 207 5.07 13.17 8.75
CA GLN A 207 6.03 12.52 9.65
C GLN A 207 5.44 12.20 11.01
N ASP A 208 4.78 13.17 11.64
CA ASP A 208 4.28 13.02 13.02
C ASP A 208 3.16 11.98 13.10
N GLN A 209 2.26 11.93 12.10
CA GLN A 209 1.18 10.94 12.02
C GLN A 209 1.66 9.56 11.55
N SER A 210 2.74 9.50 10.76
CA SER A 210 3.25 8.27 10.16
C SER A 210 3.74 7.24 11.19
N HIS A 211 4.31 7.70 12.31
CA HIS A 211 4.83 6.82 13.35
C HIS A 211 3.72 6.05 14.06
N GLU A 212 2.59 6.69 14.35
CA GLU A 212 1.43 6.06 14.98
C GLU A 212 0.76 5.07 14.03
N LEU A 213 0.57 5.47 12.77
CA LEU A 213 0.02 4.61 11.71
C LEU A 213 0.90 3.37 11.47
N TRP A 214 2.22 3.54 11.46
CA TRP A 214 3.16 2.42 11.34
C TRP A 214 3.06 1.45 12.51
N ARG A 215 2.93 1.94 13.76
CA ARG A 215 2.75 1.09 14.94
C ARG A 215 1.48 0.25 14.84
N TYR A 216 0.38 0.84 14.37
CA TYR A 216 -0.88 0.12 14.13
C TYR A 216 -0.72 -0.96 13.05
N GLN A 217 -0.08 -0.63 11.92
CA GLN A 217 0.18 -1.60 10.86
C GLN A 217 1.10 -2.73 11.30
N ARG A 218 2.12 -2.43 12.11
CA ARG A 218 3.00 -3.43 12.71
C ARG A 218 2.22 -4.38 13.62
N PHE A 219 1.26 -3.86 14.40
CA PHE A 219 0.39 -4.71 15.20
C PHE A 219 -0.44 -5.66 14.34
N LEU A 220 -1.07 -5.15 13.28
CA LEU A 220 -1.84 -5.98 12.34
C LEU A 220 -0.96 -7.06 11.70
N LEU A 221 0.24 -6.69 11.26
CA LEU A 221 1.21 -7.62 10.70
C LEU A 221 1.55 -8.74 11.68
N VAL A 222 1.89 -8.38 12.93
CA VAL A 222 2.20 -9.38 13.97
C VAL A 222 1.01 -10.28 14.26
N SER A 223 -0.21 -9.73 14.27
CA SER A 223 -1.43 -10.52 14.48
C SER A 223 -1.67 -11.51 13.34
N GLU A 224 -1.40 -11.13 12.09
CA GLU A 224 -1.58 -12.00 10.93
C GLU A 224 -0.52 -13.12 10.88
N TYR A 225 0.70 -12.85 11.36
CA TYR A 225 1.78 -13.84 11.38
C TYR A 225 1.71 -14.81 12.57
N ARG A 226 0.93 -14.50 13.61
CA ARG A 226 0.78 -15.37 14.79
C ARG A 226 0.23 -16.76 14.43
N ASP A 227 -0.74 -16.83 13.53
CA ASP A 227 -1.45 -18.07 13.21
C ASP A 227 -0.89 -18.78 11.96
N LYS A 228 0.18 -18.25 11.37
CA LYS A 228 0.79 -18.81 10.16
C LYS A 228 1.75 -19.96 10.49
N PRO A 229 1.83 -20.97 9.60
CA PRO A 229 2.77 -22.07 9.76
C PRO A 229 4.22 -21.56 9.77
N PHE A 230 5.07 -22.20 10.59
CA PHE A 230 6.46 -21.78 10.81
C PHE A 230 7.31 -21.79 9.53
N LEU A 231 6.99 -22.67 8.57
CA LEU A 231 7.80 -22.86 7.38
C LEU A 231 7.50 -21.81 6.31
N PRO A 232 8.52 -21.33 5.57
CA PRO A 232 8.30 -20.39 4.48
C PRO A 232 7.37 -20.99 3.41
N PRO A 233 6.68 -20.17 2.61
CA PRO A 233 5.73 -20.62 1.58
C PRO A 233 6.18 -21.81 0.72
N PRO A 234 7.42 -21.90 0.19
CA PRO A 234 7.86 -23.06 -0.58
C PRO A 234 7.89 -24.38 0.21
N PHE A 235 8.07 -24.33 1.53
CA PHE A 235 8.15 -25.51 2.40
C PHE A 235 6.90 -25.73 3.24
N ASN A 236 5.86 -24.90 3.08
CA ASN A 236 4.63 -25.02 3.86
C ASN A 236 3.93 -26.38 3.65
N PHE A 237 4.08 -26.99 2.46
CA PHE A 237 3.54 -28.32 2.20
C PHE A 237 4.16 -29.39 3.11
N LEU A 238 5.44 -29.25 3.49
CA LEU A 238 6.12 -30.18 4.40
C LEU A 238 5.53 -30.09 5.81
N TYR A 239 5.17 -28.89 6.28
CA TYR A 239 4.53 -28.70 7.57
C TYR A 239 3.22 -29.50 7.67
N TYR A 240 2.35 -29.36 6.66
CA TYR A 240 1.09 -30.13 6.61
C TYR A 240 1.33 -31.63 6.41
N LEU A 241 2.37 -32.00 5.65
CA LEU A 241 2.75 -33.41 5.46
C LEU A 241 3.18 -34.06 6.79
N PHE A 242 3.98 -33.39 7.62
CA PHE A 242 4.38 -33.91 8.92
C PHE A 242 3.20 -34.07 9.89
N ILE A 243 2.28 -33.10 9.91
CA ILE A 243 1.04 -33.19 10.70
C ILE A 243 0.21 -34.39 10.23
N PHE A 244 0.05 -34.56 8.92
CA PHE A 244 -0.71 -35.65 8.33
C PHE A 244 -0.11 -37.02 8.65
N ILE A 245 1.22 -37.16 8.55
CA ILE A 245 1.93 -38.39 8.92
C ILE A 245 1.76 -38.69 10.41
N GLY A 246 1.88 -37.69 11.29
CA GLY A 246 1.65 -37.85 12.72
C GLY A 246 0.22 -38.31 13.04
N TYR A 247 -0.77 -37.80 12.31
CA TYR A 247 -2.17 -38.26 12.41
C TYR A 247 -2.33 -39.72 11.97
N LEU A 248 -1.73 -40.10 10.85
CA LEU A 248 -1.71 -41.49 10.35
C LEU A 248 -1.07 -42.46 11.35
N ILE A 249 0.06 -42.10 11.96
CA ILE A 249 0.72 -42.92 12.98
C ILE A 249 -0.18 -43.08 14.21
N ARG A 250 -0.82 -42.01 14.69
CA ARG A 250 -1.77 -42.09 15.81
C ARG A 250 -2.97 -42.98 15.47
N LEU A 251 -3.50 -42.88 14.26
CA LEU A 251 -4.60 -43.71 13.78
C LEU A 251 -4.18 -45.19 13.75
N LEU A 252 -3.02 -45.50 13.17
CA LEU A 252 -2.47 -46.86 13.11
C LEU A 252 -2.17 -47.42 14.50
N MET A 253 -1.62 -46.63 15.41
CA MET A 253 -1.41 -47.03 16.81
C MET A 253 -2.74 -47.30 17.53
N THR A 254 -3.77 -46.49 17.28
CA THR A 254 -5.12 -46.70 17.86
C THR A 254 -5.75 -47.99 17.33
N ILE A 255 -5.62 -48.26 16.02
CA ILE A 255 -6.10 -49.50 15.40
C ILE A 255 -5.33 -50.72 15.95
N TYR A 256 -4.00 -50.65 16.02
CA TYR A 256 -3.16 -51.72 16.56
C TYR A 256 -3.49 -52.00 18.03
N ARG A 257 -3.66 -50.95 18.84
CA ARG A 257 -4.03 -51.07 20.26
C ARG A 257 -5.43 -51.69 20.43
N LYS A 258 -6.40 -51.31 19.60
CA LYS A 258 -7.75 -51.89 19.58
C LYS A 258 -7.76 -53.35 19.13
N TYR A 259 -6.92 -53.71 18.16
CA TYR A 259 -6.74 -55.08 17.69
C TYR A 259 -6.09 -55.97 18.76
N ARG A 260 -5.01 -55.49 19.40
CA ARG A 260 -4.32 -56.20 20.50
C ARG A 260 -5.23 -56.42 21.70
N HIS A 261 -6.06 -55.44 22.05
CA HIS A 261 -7.03 -55.55 23.15
C HIS A 261 -8.14 -56.56 22.84
N ARG A 262 -8.66 -56.60 21.60
CA ARG A 262 -9.64 -57.64 21.23
C ARG A 262 -9.06 -59.04 21.34
N ILE A 263 -7.81 -59.25 20.93
CA ILE A 263 -7.16 -60.57 21.02
C ILE A 263 -6.94 -61.01 22.48
N SER A 264 -6.49 -60.12 23.37
CA SER A 264 -6.27 -60.47 24.79
C SER A 264 -7.57 -60.79 25.54
N VAL A 265 -8.68 -60.14 25.19
CA VAL A 265 -10.00 -60.41 25.80
C VAL A 265 -10.64 -61.68 25.24
N THR A 266 -10.27 -62.09 24.02
CA THR A 266 -10.87 -63.27 23.39
C THR A 266 -10.25 -64.60 23.86
N GLY A 267 -9.00 -64.57 24.35
CA GLY A 267 -8.25 -65.76 24.75
C GLY A 267 -8.68 -66.43 26.08
N ASP A 268 -9.06 -65.68 27.11
CA ASP A 268 -9.02 -66.23 28.49
C ASP A 268 -10.27 -66.04 29.39
N VAL A 269 -11.39 -65.46 28.92
CA VAL A 269 -12.48 -65.02 29.84
C VAL A 269 -13.89 -65.52 29.44
N PRO A 270 -14.71 -66.05 30.39
CA PRO A 270 -16.10 -66.49 30.14
C PRO A 270 -17.09 -65.34 29.80
N PRO A 271 -18.26 -65.62 29.20
CA PRO A 271 -19.12 -64.61 28.56
C PRO A 271 -19.70 -63.51 29.49
N ILE A 272 -19.99 -63.83 30.74
CA ILE A 272 -20.66 -62.90 31.69
C ILE A 272 -19.69 -61.82 32.17
N GLU A 273 -18.43 -62.18 32.40
CA GLU A 273 -17.39 -61.26 32.87
C GLU A 273 -16.95 -60.28 31.76
N ARG A 274 -17.08 -60.67 30.48
CA ARG A 274 -16.88 -59.75 29.34
C ARG A 274 -17.87 -58.59 29.34
N ILE A 275 -19.13 -58.84 29.67
CA ILE A 275 -20.18 -57.80 29.71
C ILE A 275 -19.90 -56.81 30.84
N ALA A 276 -19.45 -57.29 32.01
CA ALA A 276 -19.08 -56.44 33.14
C ALA A 276 -17.84 -55.57 32.84
N ILE A 277 -16.83 -56.14 32.18
CA ILE A 277 -15.62 -55.41 31.75
C ILE A 277 -15.98 -54.36 30.68
N GLU A 278 -16.85 -54.71 29.73
CA GLU A 278 -17.31 -53.79 28.68
C GLU A 278 -18.11 -52.62 29.28
N GLN A 279 -19.03 -52.88 30.21
CA GLN A 279 -19.77 -51.82 30.92
C GLN A 279 -18.86 -50.90 31.73
N ASN A 280 -17.88 -51.44 32.46
CA ASN A 280 -16.92 -50.63 33.20
C ASN A 280 -16.06 -49.76 32.27
N SER A 281 -15.66 -50.29 31.10
CA SER A 281 -14.89 -49.51 30.12
C SER A 281 -15.69 -48.36 29.51
N ILE A 282 -16.99 -48.58 29.24
CA ILE A 282 -17.89 -47.56 28.71
C ILE A 282 -18.07 -46.42 29.73
N GLN A 283 -18.26 -46.78 31.00
CA GLN A 283 -18.45 -45.81 32.08
C GLN A 283 -17.19 -44.97 32.34
N GLU A 284 -16.00 -45.57 32.21
CA GLU A 284 -14.73 -44.86 32.36
C GLU A 284 -14.44 -43.91 31.18
N ASP A 285 -14.84 -44.29 29.97
CA ASP A 285 -14.71 -43.44 28.77
C ASP A 285 -15.69 -42.26 28.81
N GLU A 286 -16.93 -42.47 29.29
CA GLU A 286 -17.92 -41.41 29.50
C GLU A 286 -17.45 -40.37 30.53
N PHE A 287 -16.78 -40.83 31.60
CA PHE A 287 -16.17 -39.95 32.58
C PHE A 287 -15.02 -39.10 32.00
N LYS A 288 -14.15 -39.70 31.17
CA LYS A 288 -13.03 -38.98 30.50
C LYS A 288 -13.54 -37.92 29.52
N ILE A 289 -14.59 -38.23 28.75
CA ILE A 289 -15.22 -37.28 27.83
C ILE A 289 -15.81 -36.10 28.62
N THR A 290 -16.49 -36.39 29.73
CA THR A 290 -17.09 -35.37 30.59
C THR A 290 -16.03 -34.44 31.20
N ASP A 291 -14.93 -34.99 31.74
CA ASP A 291 -13.82 -34.18 32.29
C ASP A 291 -13.15 -33.31 31.22
N ALA A 292 -12.96 -33.84 30.00
CA ALA A 292 -12.40 -33.07 28.88
C ALA A 292 -13.32 -31.89 28.48
N MET A 293 -14.63 -32.13 28.40
CA MET A 293 -15.62 -31.10 28.10
C MET A 293 -15.66 -30.00 29.17
N GLN A 294 -15.46 -30.39 30.43
CA GLN A 294 -15.43 -29.47 31.57
C GLN A 294 -14.16 -28.61 31.60
N ARG A 295 -13.02 -29.13 31.13
CA ARG A 295 -11.79 -28.35 30.95
C ARG A 295 -11.90 -27.33 29.82
N GLU A 296 -12.51 -27.70 28.69
CA GLU A 296 -12.73 -26.76 27.58
C GLU A 296 -13.68 -25.62 27.96
N SER A 297 -14.75 -25.91 28.72
CA SER A 297 -15.66 -24.87 29.19
C SER A 297 -14.98 -23.89 30.16
N ALA A 298 -14.07 -24.36 31.02
CA ALA A 298 -13.28 -23.49 31.90
C ALA A 298 -12.35 -22.55 31.11
N ILE A 299 -11.70 -23.04 30.05
CA ILE A 299 -10.85 -22.22 29.17
C ILE A 299 -11.70 -21.16 28.43
N ALA A 300 -12.89 -21.54 27.97
CA ALA A 300 -13.82 -20.60 27.33
C ALA A 300 -14.29 -19.50 28.30
N ASP A 301 -14.55 -19.84 29.57
CA ASP A 301 -14.93 -18.86 30.59
C ASP A 301 -13.79 -17.87 30.90
N ASP A 302 -12.55 -18.35 30.98
CA ASP A 302 -11.36 -17.49 31.14
C ASP A 302 -11.17 -16.54 29.95
N TYR A 303 -11.36 -17.03 28.73
CA TYR A 303 -11.30 -16.20 27.52
C TYR A 303 -12.42 -15.14 27.51
N TRP A 304 -13.63 -15.50 27.93
CA TRP A 304 -14.75 -14.57 28.07
C TRP A 304 -14.49 -13.49 29.13
N ARG A 305 -13.89 -13.85 30.27
CA ARG A 305 -13.49 -12.89 31.31
C ARG A 305 -12.42 -11.92 30.82
N TYR A 306 -11.45 -12.42 30.06
CA TYR A 306 -10.42 -11.58 29.46
C TYR A 306 -11.05 -10.56 28.51
N THR A 307 -11.88 -10.99 27.55
CA THR A 307 -12.54 -10.08 26.59
C THR A 307 -13.47 -9.06 27.27
N LEU A 308 -14.19 -9.46 28.32
CA LEU A 308 -14.99 -8.54 29.15
C LEU A 308 -14.14 -7.47 29.85
N LYS A 309 -12.96 -7.83 30.35
CA LYS A 309 -12.04 -6.88 31.01
C LYS A 309 -11.57 -5.80 30.04
N TYR A 310 -11.21 -6.18 28.82
CA TYR A 310 -10.83 -5.22 27.77
C TYR A 310 -12.00 -4.31 27.38
N ARG A 311 -13.20 -4.88 27.18
CA ARG A 311 -14.40 -4.09 26.85
C ARG A 311 -14.72 -3.06 27.94
N LYS A 312 -14.61 -3.44 29.22
CA LYS A 312 -14.81 -2.50 30.35
C LYS A 312 -13.73 -1.42 30.38
N LYS A 313 -12.48 -1.77 30.07
CA LYS A 313 -11.37 -0.81 29.97
C LYS A 313 -11.65 0.22 28.88
N ASP A 314 -12.05 -0.20 27.69
CA ASP A 314 -12.38 0.70 26.58
C ASP A 314 -13.54 1.63 26.95
N GLN A 315 -14.57 1.12 27.63
CA GLN A 315 -15.67 1.96 28.14
C GLN A 315 -15.21 2.99 29.17
N MET A 316 -14.26 2.62 30.03
CA MET A 316 -13.69 3.51 31.04
C MET A 316 -12.80 4.59 30.40
N GLU A 317 -12.04 4.25 29.36
CA GLU A 317 -11.25 5.24 28.59
C GLU A 317 -12.15 6.25 27.88
N ILE A 318 -13.28 5.82 27.30
CA ILE A 318 -14.27 6.74 26.72
C ILE A 318 -14.88 7.66 27.79
N ALA A 319 -15.21 7.12 28.97
CA ALA A 319 -15.73 7.90 30.07
C ALA A 319 -14.69 8.91 30.62
N LEU A 320 -13.41 8.51 30.67
CA LEU A 320 -12.31 9.40 31.07
C LEU A 320 -12.19 10.57 30.10
N HIS A 321 -12.27 10.31 28.80
CA HIS A 321 -12.18 11.35 27.78
C HIS A 321 -13.36 12.34 27.85
N ASP A 322 -14.58 11.86 28.13
CA ASP A 322 -15.75 12.72 28.35
C ASP A 322 -15.57 13.60 29.61
N ILE A 323 -14.95 13.07 30.67
CA ILE A 323 -14.61 13.84 31.87
C ILE A 323 -13.56 14.90 31.56
N GLU A 324 -12.50 14.56 30.83
CA GLU A 324 -11.46 15.51 30.43
C GLU A 324 -12.03 16.65 29.58
N GLN A 325 -12.93 16.34 28.65
CA GLN A 325 -13.59 17.34 27.81
C GLN A 325 -14.46 18.29 28.65
N LYS A 326 -15.25 17.76 29.59
CA LYS A 326 -16.04 18.58 30.52
C LYS A 326 -15.15 19.47 31.38
N LEU A 327 -13.99 18.98 31.81
CA LEU A 327 -13.04 19.73 32.62
C LEU A 327 -12.42 20.88 31.80
N HIS A 328 -12.14 20.64 30.51
CA HIS A 328 -11.68 21.67 29.58
C HIS A 328 -12.73 22.77 29.37
N ASP A 329 -14.00 22.42 29.18
CA ASP A 329 -15.09 23.39 29.02
C ASP A 329 -15.28 24.26 30.28
N VAL A 330 -15.23 23.64 31.47
CA VAL A 330 -15.29 24.38 32.75
C VAL A 330 -14.10 25.33 32.87
N ARG A 331 -12.91 24.91 32.44
CA ARG A 331 -11.71 25.75 32.48
C ARG A 331 -11.84 26.97 31.56
N GLN A 332 -12.36 26.79 30.34
CA GLN A 332 -12.63 27.90 29.44
C GLN A 332 -13.66 28.88 30.01
N GLN A 333 -14.72 28.39 30.66
CA GLN A 333 -15.69 29.26 31.33
C GLN A 333 -15.04 30.06 32.47
N LEU A 334 -14.15 29.44 33.24
CA LEU A 334 -13.41 30.11 34.30
C LEU A 334 -12.47 31.20 33.74
N ASP A 335 -11.80 30.93 32.62
CA ASP A 335 -10.92 31.91 31.96
C ASP A 335 -11.72 33.12 31.42
N VAL A 336 -12.92 32.89 30.89
CA VAL A 336 -13.83 33.98 30.46
C VAL A 336 -14.29 34.82 31.66
N ILE A 337 -14.66 34.18 32.78
CA ILE A 337 -15.09 34.88 33.99
C ILE A 337 -13.95 35.70 34.59
N THR A 338 -12.74 35.14 34.63
CA THR A 338 -11.55 35.85 35.15
C THR A 338 -11.16 37.03 34.27
N HIS A 339 -11.23 36.89 32.93
CA HIS A 339 -11.00 37.99 31.99
C HIS A 339 -12.06 39.10 32.11
N ASN A 340 -13.33 38.76 32.28
CA ASN A 340 -14.38 39.74 32.53
C ASN A 340 -14.18 40.47 33.87
N ARG A 341 -13.68 39.77 34.90
CA ARG A 341 -13.35 40.37 36.19
C ARG A 341 -12.16 41.32 36.12
N SER A 342 -11.14 41.02 35.32
CA SER A 342 -10.00 41.94 35.09
C SER A 342 -10.43 43.19 34.31
N ASN A 343 -11.27 43.03 33.30
CA ASN A 343 -11.76 44.17 32.51
C ASN A 343 -12.66 45.09 33.34
N ASN A 344 -13.52 44.53 34.20
CA ASN A 344 -14.32 45.32 35.11
C ASN A 344 -13.45 46.06 36.15
N SER A 345 -12.39 45.43 36.68
CA SER A 345 -11.51 46.12 37.62
C SER A 345 -10.71 47.26 36.96
N HIS A 346 -10.30 47.12 35.71
CA HIS A 346 -9.71 48.22 34.95
C HIS A 346 -10.69 49.33 34.59
N SER A 347 -11.97 49.03 34.30
CA SER A 347 -12.96 50.07 34.05
C SER A 347 -13.31 50.86 35.33
N TYR A 348 -13.32 50.22 36.50
CA TYR A 348 -13.45 50.94 37.77
C TYR A 348 -12.24 51.83 38.08
N GLN A 349 -11.02 51.41 37.75
CA GLN A 349 -9.82 52.25 37.88
C GLN A 349 -9.88 53.45 36.93
N LEU A 350 -10.21 53.23 35.66
CA LEU A 350 -10.33 54.30 34.66
C LEU A 350 -11.44 55.31 35.03
N SER A 351 -12.55 54.83 35.58
CA SER A 351 -13.64 55.70 36.04
C SER A 351 -13.25 56.55 37.25
N ASN A 352 -12.44 56.02 38.17
CA ASN A 352 -11.91 56.78 39.29
C ASN A 352 -10.88 57.83 38.82
N ASP A 353 -9.99 57.46 37.90
CA ASP A 353 -8.99 58.38 37.34
C ASP A 353 -9.63 59.54 36.54
N VAL A 354 -10.72 59.28 35.81
CA VAL A 354 -11.52 60.31 35.11
C VAL A 354 -12.25 61.23 36.10
N GLN A 355 -12.74 60.69 37.21
CA GLN A 355 -13.43 61.46 38.23
C GLN A 355 -12.47 62.36 39.03
N ASP A 356 -11.25 61.89 39.26
CA ASP A 356 -10.17 62.69 39.86
C ASP A 356 -9.65 63.78 38.92
N SER A 357 -9.62 63.54 37.60
CA SER A 357 -9.20 64.56 36.62
C SER A 357 -10.28 65.63 36.36
N LEU A 358 -11.57 65.29 36.47
CA LEU A 358 -12.66 66.29 36.43
C LEU A 358 -12.73 67.18 37.68
N GLN A 359 -12.17 66.75 38.83
CA GLN A 359 -12.06 67.59 40.03
C GLN A 359 -10.86 68.55 40.01
N LEU A 360 -9.99 68.48 39.01
CA LEU A 360 -8.81 69.34 38.85
C LEU A 360 -9.03 70.48 37.83
N GLU A 361 -10.18 70.53 37.14
CA GLU A 361 -10.54 71.56 36.15
C GLU A 361 -11.56 72.62 36.64
N ASP A 362 -12.01 72.54 37.89
CA ASP A 362 -12.76 73.60 38.62
C ASP A 362 -11.89 74.19 39.73
#